data_AF-A0A8I6Y0P4-F1
#
_entry.id   AF-A0A8I6Y0P4-F1
#
_cell.length_a   1.000
_cell.length_b   1.000
_cell.length_c   1.000
_cell.angle_alpha   90.00
_cell.angle_beta   90.00
_cell.angle_gamma   90.00
#
_symmetry.space_group_name_H-M   'P 1'
#
loop_
_entity.id
_entity.type
_entity.pdbx_description
1 polymer ?
#
loop_
_entity_poly.entity_id
_entity_poly.type
_entity_poly.pdbx_seq_one_letter_code
_entity_poly.pdbx_strand_id
1 'polypeptide(L)'
;MSSSTSASRQSWPQYGPVPLTRCPDCPRMEPLKRLTCVKEESGNRGREFVKCLSRPQLGHVLKKCGHFEWLDEYIERMKLHASTQELFFGGSLVWNTPPICCTEPIR
;
A
#
# COMPACT_ATOMS: atom_id res chain seq x y z
N MET A 1 37.64 -24.79 -12.46
CA MET A 1 36.33 -24.78 -11.78
C MET A 1 35.79 -23.36 -11.87
N SER A 2 34.77 -23.13 -12.71
CA SER A 2 34.16 -21.81 -12.86
C SER A 2 32.91 -21.77 -11.99
N SER A 3 33.03 -21.15 -10.82
CA SER A 3 31.90 -20.90 -9.92
C SER A 3 30.99 -19.87 -10.57
N SER A 4 29.91 -20.35 -11.18
CA SER A 4 28.84 -19.48 -11.66
C SER A 4 27.98 -19.09 -10.46
N THR A 5 28.24 -17.92 -9.89
CA THR A 5 27.34 -17.31 -8.90
C THR A 5 26.05 -16.97 -9.64
N SER A 6 25.05 -17.84 -9.53
CA SER A 6 23.69 -17.52 -9.97
C SER A 6 23.23 -16.35 -9.10
N ALA A 7 23.36 -15.13 -9.62
CA ALA A 7 22.82 -13.94 -8.98
C ALA A 7 21.31 -14.16 -8.91
N SER A 8 20.84 -14.58 -7.73
CA SER A 8 19.43 -14.60 -7.39
C SER A 8 18.91 -13.22 -7.76
N ARG A 9 18.08 -13.14 -8.81
CA ARG A 9 17.49 -11.86 -9.22
C ARG A 9 16.80 -11.33 -7.98
N GLN A 10 17.26 -10.18 -7.46
CA GLN A 10 16.61 -9.54 -6.32
C GLN A 10 15.15 -9.32 -6.74
N SER A 11 14.26 -10.13 -6.19
CA SER A 11 12.84 -10.07 -6.47
C SER A 11 12.20 -9.36 -5.31
N TRP A 12 11.52 -8.26 -5.61
CA TRP A 12 10.76 -7.54 -4.61
C TRP A 12 9.50 -8.36 -4.25
N PRO A 13 9.09 -8.35 -2.97
CA PRO A 13 7.88 -9.04 -2.54
C PRO A 13 6.67 -8.50 -3.31
N GLN A 14 5.80 -9.41 -3.74
CA GLN A 14 4.53 -9.07 -4.37
C GLN A 14 3.44 -9.10 -3.32
N TYR A 15 2.76 -7.97 -3.16
CA TYR A 15 1.66 -7.86 -2.21
C TYR A 15 0.32 -8.13 -2.90
N GLY A 16 -0.63 -8.76 -2.21
CA GLY A 16 -2.01 -8.92 -2.71
C GLY A 16 -2.76 -7.58 -2.78
N PRO A 17 -4.10 -7.58 -2.84
CA PRO A 17 -4.88 -6.37 -2.66
C PRO A 17 -4.54 -5.68 -1.34
N VAL A 18 -4.18 -4.39 -1.40
CA VAL A 18 -3.82 -3.56 -0.23
C VAL A 18 -4.78 -2.37 -0.19
N PRO A 19 -5.43 -2.07 0.96
CA PRO A 19 -6.27 -0.89 1.07
C PRO A 19 -5.43 0.38 0.94
N LEU A 20 -5.78 1.24 -0.02
CA LEU A 20 -5.09 2.51 -0.28
C LEU A 20 -5.85 3.65 0.38
N THR A 21 -5.21 4.28 1.36
CA THR A 21 -5.77 5.39 2.14
C THR A 21 -5.60 6.72 1.41
N ARG A 22 -6.26 7.77 1.92
CA ARG A 22 -6.05 9.15 1.47
C ARG A 22 -4.59 9.59 1.69
N CYS A 23 -4.12 10.52 0.86
CA CYS A 23 -2.80 11.11 1.04
C CYS A 23 -2.71 11.84 2.39
N PRO A 24 -1.70 11.58 3.25
CA PRO A 24 -1.53 12.31 4.50
C PRO A 24 -1.11 13.77 4.27
N ASP A 25 -0.41 14.04 3.17
CA ASP A 25 0.21 15.35 2.90
C ASP A 25 -0.70 16.35 2.16
N CYS A 26 -1.93 15.98 1.82
CA CYS A 26 -2.83 16.92 1.14
C CYS A 26 -4.31 16.67 1.46
N PRO A 27 -5.15 17.72 1.43
CA PRO A 27 -6.57 17.63 1.81
C PRO A 27 -7.43 16.89 0.78
N ARG A 28 -6.82 16.25 -0.22
CA ARG A 28 -7.54 15.60 -1.31
C ARG A 28 -8.05 14.25 -0.82
N MET A 29 -9.30 13.95 -1.16
CA MET A 29 -10.00 12.74 -0.72
C MET A 29 -9.73 11.52 -1.60
N GLU A 30 -9.12 11.72 -2.77
CA GLU A 30 -8.71 10.62 -3.63
C GLU A 30 -7.65 9.76 -2.92
N PRO A 31 -7.79 8.43 -2.97
CA PRO A 31 -6.81 7.53 -2.39
C PRO A 31 -5.49 7.59 -3.15
N LEU A 32 -4.43 7.20 -2.46
CA LEU A 32 -3.13 6.95 -3.07
C LEU A 32 -3.26 5.90 -4.20
N LYS A 33 -2.32 5.95 -5.15
CA LYS A 33 -2.24 5.00 -6.26
C LYS A 33 -1.01 4.12 -6.09
N ARG A 34 -1.21 2.81 -6.15
CA ARG A 34 -0.14 1.81 -6.21
C ARG A 34 0.44 1.75 -7.62
N LEU A 35 1.76 1.75 -7.71
CA LEU A 35 2.53 1.75 -8.95
C LEU A 35 3.74 0.83 -8.77
N THR A 36 4.27 0.32 -9.88
CA THR A 36 5.49 -0.50 -9.88
C THR A 36 6.65 0.30 -10.46
N CYS A 37 7.80 0.27 -9.79
CA CYS A 37 9.00 0.90 -10.29
C CYS A 37 9.52 0.13 -11.51
N VAL A 38 9.55 0.81 -12.65
CA VAL A 38 10.06 0.26 -13.92
C VAL A 38 11.52 0.62 -14.18
N LYS A 39 12.10 1.49 -13.36
CA LYS A 39 13.46 2.01 -13.54
C LYS A 39 14.51 0.96 -13.20
N GLU A 40 15.32 0.60 -14.18
CA GLU A 40 16.40 -0.39 -14.06
C GLU A 40 17.60 0.13 -13.27
N GLU A 41 17.86 1.45 -13.31
CA GLU A 41 19.06 2.11 -12.77
C GLU A 41 19.24 2.03 -11.24
N SER A 42 18.19 1.68 -10.49
CA SER A 42 18.18 1.86 -9.03
C SER A 42 18.10 0.55 -8.22
N GLY A 43 18.13 -0.62 -8.88
CA GLY A 43 17.87 -1.91 -8.21
C GLY A 43 16.43 -2.09 -7.70
N ASN A 44 15.62 -1.04 -7.72
CA ASN A 44 14.21 -1.06 -7.30
C ASN A 44 13.27 -1.55 -8.41
N ARG A 45 13.77 -2.07 -9.52
CA ARG A 45 12.91 -2.56 -10.61
C ARG A 45 12.00 -3.67 -10.09
N GLY A 46 10.70 -3.49 -10.27
CA GLY A 46 9.67 -4.40 -9.76
C GLY A 46 9.23 -4.08 -8.33
N ARG A 47 9.90 -3.18 -7.60
CA ARG A 47 9.43 -2.72 -6.29
C ARG A 47 8.20 -1.85 -6.46
N GLU A 48 7.21 -2.07 -5.62
CA GLU A 48 5.95 -1.34 -5.66
C GLU A 48 5.98 -0.16 -4.69
N PHE A 49 5.31 0.92 -5.06
CA PHE A 49 5.21 2.15 -4.26
C PHE A 49 3.81 2.74 -4.39
N VAL A 50 3.45 3.58 -3.42
CA VAL A 50 2.23 4.38 -3.45
C VAL A 50 2.56 5.84 -3.72
N LYS A 51 1.70 6.52 -4.47
CA LYS A 51 1.87 7.94 -4.80
C LYS A 51 0.55 8.68 -4.80
N CYS A 52 0.56 9.94 -4.38
CA CYS A 52 -0.58 10.83 -4.62
C CYS A 52 -0.57 11.31 -6.07
N LEU A 53 -1.55 10.91 -6.86
CA LEU A 53 -1.74 11.36 -8.25
C LEU A 53 -2.85 12.39 -8.41
N SER A 54 -3.41 12.85 -7.31
CA SER A 54 -4.57 13.72 -7.32
C SER A 54 -4.27 15.07 -7.92
N ARG A 55 -5.18 15.51 -8.79
CA ARG A 55 -5.06 16.77 -9.51
C ARG A 55 -5.41 17.96 -8.61
N PRO A 56 -4.92 19.17 -8.91
CA PRO A 56 -5.50 20.38 -8.35
C PRO A 56 -7.00 20.42 -8.64
N GLN A 57 -7.82 20.77 -7.65
CA GLN A 57 -9.25 20.98 -7.89
C GLN A 57 -9.44 22.28 -8.68
N LEU A 58 -10.43 22.31 -9.57
CA LEU A 58 -10.75 23.50 -10.37
C LEU A 58 -11.09 24.65 -9.42
N GLY A 59 -10.42 25.80 -9.56
CA GLY A 59 -10.59 26.96 -8.66
C GLY A 59 -9.68 26.98 -7.43
N HIS A 60 -8.94 25.89 -7.15
CA HIS A 60 -7.92 25.86 -6.10
C HIS A 60 -6.51 25.80 -6.70
N VAL A 61 -5.66 26.78 -6.35
CA VAL A 61 -4.21 26.79 -6.69
C VAL A 61 -3.43 25.82 -5.79
N LEU A 62 -3.96 24.61 -5.58
CA LEU A 62 -3.25 23.59 -4.82
C LEU A 62 -2.14 23.03 -5.70
N LYS A 63 -0.89 23.25 -5.29
CA LYS A 63 0.28 22.65 -5.94
C LYS A 63 0.13 21.13 -6.06
N LYS A 64 0.75 20.56 -7.08
CA LYS A 64 0.82 19.10 -7.27
C LYS A 64 1.42 18.47 -6.01
N CYS A 65 0.75 17.46 -5.46
CA CYS A 65 1.27 16.73 -4.31
C CYS A 65 2.48 15.88 -4.73
N GLY A 66 3.53 15.91 -3.91
CA GLY A 66 4.75 15.14 -4.10
C GLY A 66 4.79 13.81 -3.34
N HIS A 67 3.73 13.45 -2.60
CA HIS A 67 3.72 12.30 -1.70
C HIS A 67 4.09 11.00 -2.41
N PHE A 68 5.05 10.28 -1.83
CA PHE A 68 5.61 9.03 -2.28
C PHE A 68 6.00 8.20 -1.05
N GLU A 69 5.70 6.91 -1.08
CA GLU A 69 6.09 5.95 -0.04
C GLU A 69 6.24 4.57 -0.68
N TRP A 70 7.22 3.77 -0.26
CA TRP A 70 7.34 2.40 -0.74
C TRP A 70 6.19 1.53 -0.20
N LEU A 71 5.71 0.56 -0.98
CA LEU A 71 4.50 -0.19 -0.60
C LEU A 71 4.73 -1.04 0.66
N ASP A 72 5.94 -1.56 0.85
CA ASP A 72 6.35 -2.29 2.05
C ASP A 72 6.31 -1.40 3.30
N GLU A 73 6.85 -0.18 3.21
CA GLU A 73 6.79 0.83 4.29
C GLU A 73 5.34 1.27 4.57
N TYR A 74 4.54 1.49 3.52
CA TYR A 74 3.11 1.82 3.63
C TYR A 74 2.34 0.72 4.39
N ILE A 75 2.58 -0.55 4.06
CA ILE A 75 1.93 -1.68 4.72
C ILE A 75 2.34 -1.77 6.19
N GLU A 76 3.63 -1.60 6.49
CA GLU A 76 4.12 -1.58 7.87
C GLU A 76 3.48 -0.46 8.67
N ARG A 77 3.40 0.74 8.11
CA ARG A 77 2.70 1.88 8.73
C ARG A 77 1.21 1.60 8.94
N MET A 78 0.54 0.98 7.97
CA MET A 78 -0.87 0.60 8.11
C MET A 78 -1.08 -0.44 9.22
N LYS A 79 -0.20 -1.45 9.32
CA LYS A 79 -0.23 -2.44 10.41
C LYS A 79 -0.02 -1.77 11.77
N LEU A 80 0.91 -0.82 11.84
CA LEU A 80 1.16 -0.07 13.07
C LEU A 80 -0.06 0.77 13.47
N HIS A 81 -0.67 1.50 12.52
CA HIS A 81 -1.88 2.28 12.78
C HIS A 81 -3.06 1.41 13.23
N ALA A 82 -3.23 0.22 12.64
CA ALA A 82 -4.23 -0.75 13.09
C ALA A 82 -3.93 -1.20 14.52
N SER A 83 -2.68 -1.57 14.83
CA SER A 83 -2.28 -1.99 16.18
C SER A 83 -2.44 -0.90 17.24
N THR A 84 -2.19 0.36 16.88
CA THR A 84 -2.40 1.50 17.77
C THR A 84 -3.89 1.73 18.01
N GLN A 85 -4.73 1.60 16.97
CA GLN A 85 -6.18 1.71 17.13
C GLN A 85 -6.75 0.61 18.04
N GLU A 86 -6.25 -0.63 17.95
CA GLU A 86 -6.62 -1.74 18.85
C GLU A 86 -6.21 -1.47 20.32
N LEU A 87 -5.13 -0.71 20.56
CA LEU A 87 -4.71 -0.33 21.92
C LEU A 87 -5.51 0.84 22.50
N PHE A 88 -6.01 1.76 21.67
CA PHE A 88 -6.89 2.84 22.11
C PHE A 88 -8.35 2.39 22.31
N PHE A 89 -8.80 1.35 21.59
CA PHE A 89 -10.06 0.65 21.80
C PHE A 89 -9.82 -0.64 22.58
N GLY A 90 -9.47 -0.55 23.86
CA GLY A 90 -9.28 -1.73 24.70
C GLY A 90 -10.51 -2.66 24.65
N GLY A 91 -10.37 -3.80 23.95
CA GLY A 91 -11.41 -4.82 23.90
C GLY A 91 -11.53 -5.55 22.56
N SER A 92 -10.70 -6.57 22.36
CA SER A 92 -10.98 -7.81 21.61
C SER A 92 -11.80 -7.70 20.31
N LEU A 93 -11.14 -7.62 19.15
CA LEU A 93 -11.65 -8.27 17.94
C LEU A 93 -10.55 -9.04 17.21
N VAL A 94 -10.59 -10.36 17.40
CA VAL A 94 -9.85 -11.37 16.64
C VAL A 94 -10.18 -11.21 15.16
N TRP A 95 -9.17 -10.84 14.36
CA TRP A 95 -9.22 -10.80 12.88
C TRP A 95 -9.25 -12.22 12.26
N ASN A 96 -10.22 -13.04 12.66
CA ASN A 96 -10.56 -14.31 11.99
C ASN A 96 -12.08 -14.40 11.78
N THR A 97 -12.63 -13.55 10.92
CA THR A 97 -13.94 -13.84 10.33
C THR A 97 -13.91 -13.44 8.86
N PRO A 98 -14.13 -14.38 7.91
CA PRO A 98 -14.26 -14.04 6.50
C PRO A 98 -15.55 -13.24 6.27
N PRO A 99 -15.61 -12.43 5.19
CA PRO A 99 -16.77 -11.59 4.92
C PRO A 99 -17.97 -12.51 4.65
N ILE A 100 -19.04 -12.35 5.44
CA ILE A 100 -20.31 -13.01 5.19
C ILE A 100 -20.97 -12.32 3.99
N CYS A 101 -20.56 -12.73 2.79
CA CYS A 101 -21.29 -12.55 1.55
C CYS A 101 -21.24 -13.91 0.84
N CYS A 102 -22.42 -14.44 0.46
CA CYS A 102 -22.70 -15.76 -0.14
C CYS A 102 -22.79 -16.87 0.94
N THR A 103 -23.85 -17.67 1.12
CA THR A 103 -25.00 -18.12 0.30
C THR A 103 -26.12 -18.63 1.24
N GLU A 104 -27.36 -18.74 0.75
CA GLU A 104 -28.52 -19.33 1.45
C GLU A 104 -28.28 -20.70 2.12
N PRO A 105 -29.22 -21.17 2.96
CA PRO A 105 -29.91 -22.40 2.56
C PRO A 105 -31.42 -22.46 2.81
N ILE A 106 -32.06 -23.14 1.87
CA ILE A 106 -33.34 -23.85 1.92
C ILE A 106 -33.48 -24.70 3.19
N ARG A 107 -34.54 -24.51 4.00
CA ARG A 107 -35.62 -25.51 4.22
C ARG A 107 -36.79 -24.92 5.01
#